data_AF-A0A3R8AY67-F1
#
_entry.id   AF-A0A3R8AY67-F1
#
_cell.length_a   1.000
_cell.length_b   1.000
_cell.length_c   1.000
_cell.angle_alpha   90.00
_cell.angle_beta   90.00
_cell.angle_gamma   90.00
#
_symmetry.space_group_name_H-M   'P 1'
#
loop_
_entity.id
_entity.type
_entity.pdbx_description
1 polymer ?
#
loop_
_entity_poly.entity_id
_entity_poly.type
_entity_poly.pdbx_seq_one_letter_code
_entity_poly.pdbx_strand_id
1 'polypeptide(L)'
;MSAAAGSVWNANSWHWEEKSYTKWSREYLQARLGSLKLVEDVDGFSVTTLPTPAVSGEASVSVRKGKTILAVDMAVKLQFEAQLKQDGNRKCRGEISVTDISSESVEDRDYTTSARLTDVDLPAAEAMTAEERQKALAIVKRNGMNAVHAALERFIKDLQETESNSERLQADKAQREAELQRMQVAEKEKGEEKKAIAEQQKRMDSEMKERARQRAAAQPAPP
;
A
#
# COMPACT_ATOMS: atom_id res chain seq x y z
N MET A 1 -14.60 -10.90 -6.13
CA MET A 1 -13.25 -11.14 -5.61
C MET A 1 -12.31 -10.34 -6.48
N SER A 2 -11.57 -9.42 -5.88
CA SER A 2 -10.60 -8.58 -6.59
C SER A 2 -9.38 -9.38 -7.00
N ALA A 3 -8.96 -9.24 -8.27
CA ALA A 3 -7.74 -9.85 -8.78
C ALA A 3 -6.57 -8.86 -8.63
N ALA A 4 -5.48 -9.30 -8.03
CA ALA A 4 -4.23 -8.55 -7.94
C ALA A 4 -3.10 -9.34 -8.61
N ALA A 5 -2.05 -8.66 -9.07
CA ALA A 5 -0.93 -9.32 -9.75
C ALA A 5 0.43 -8.77 -9.27
N GLY A 6 1.39 -9.66 -9.06
CA GLY A 6 2.77 -9.30 -8.68
C GLY A 6 3.58 -8.67 -9.83
N SER A 7 4.85 -8.34 -9.58
CA SER A 7 5.75 -7.75 -10.57
C SER A 7 5.93 -8.60 -11.84
N VAL A 8 6.36 -7.95 -12.91
CA VAL A 8 6.59 -8.56 -14.23
C VAL A 8 7.60 -9.71 -14.20
N TRP A 9 8.59 -9.67 -13.31
CA TRP A 9 9.60 -10.72 -13.17
C TRP A 9 9.16 -11.88 -12.25
N ASN A 10 8.04 -11.75 -11.54
CA ASN A 10 7.51 -12.77 -10.65
C ASN A 10 6.51 -13.69 -11.39
N ALA A 11 7.07 -14.60 -12.19
CA ALA A 11 6.30 -15.58 -12.94
C ALA A 11 5.30 -16.33 -12.03
N ASN A 12 4.03 -16.33 -12.41
CA ASN A 12 2.91 -16.94 -11.68
C ASN A 12 2.70 -16.46 -10.22
N SER A 13 3.35 -15.36 -9.80
CA SER A 13 3.36 -14.91 -8.40
C SER A 13 3.80 -16.01 -7.42
N TRP A 14 4.81 -16.80 -7.81
CA TRP A 14 5.37 -17.88 -6.99
C TRP A 14 6.44 -17.41 -6.01
N HIS A 15 7.10 -16.28 -6.31
CA HIS A 15 8.02 -15.64 -5.37
C HIS A 15 7.25 -14.68 -4.46
N TRP A 16 7.64 -14.63 -3.18
CA TRP A 16 7.09 -13.64 -2.26
C TRP A 16 7.53 -12.25 -2.73
N GLU A 17 6.55 -11.38 -2.95
CA GLU A 17 6.79 -9.98 -3.26
C GLU A 17 5.87 -9.15 -2.37
N GLU A 18 6.50 -8.22 -1.67
CA GLU A 18 5.86 -7.39 -0.67
C GLU A 18 6.18 -5.94 -1.00
N LYS A 19 5.11 -5.15 -1.14
CA LYS A 19 5.22 -3.72 -1.41
C LYS A 19 4.81 -2.96 -0.16
N SER A 20 5.67 -2.07 0.30
CA SER A 20 5.32 -1.18 1.40
C SER A 20 4.27 -0.16 0.96
N TYR A 21 3.22 -0.05 1.76
CA TYR A 21 2.14 0.92 1.67
C TYR A 21 2.13 1.89 2.86
N THR A 22 3.13 1.82 3.75
CA THR A 22 3.22 2.63 4.96
C THR A 22 3.01 4.12 4.73
N LYS A 23 3.67 4.70 3.71
CA LYS A 23 3.51 6.13 3.39
C LYS A 23 2.08 6.46 2.98
N TRP A 24 1.53 5.66 2.05
CA TRP A 24 0.15 5.83 1.58
C TRP A 24 -0.84 5.71 2.73
N SER A 25 -0.69 4.71 3.60
CA SER A 25 -1.58 4.48 4.74
C SER A 25 -1.56 5.64 5.73
N ARG A 26 -0.37 6.21 6.01
CA ARG A 26 -0.24 7.40 6.87
C ARG A 26 -0.96 8.60 6.28
N GLU A 27 -0.69 8.93 5.02
CA GLU A 27 -1.32 10.06 4.32
C GLU A 27 -2.85 9.88 4.21
N TYR A 28 -3.30 8.67 3.89
CA TYR A 28 -4.71 8.31 3.80
C TYR A 28 -5.43 8.53 5.13
N LEU A 29 -4.92 7.94 6.21
CA LEU A 29 -5.52 8.06 7.54
C LEU A 29 -5.48 9.50 8.03
N GLN A 30 -4.41 10.26 7.72
CA GLN A 30 -4.33 11.68 8.03
C GLN A 30 -5.42 12.49 7.38
N ALA A 31 -5.61 12.31 6.06
CA ALA A 31 -6.63 13.01 5.31
C ALA A 31 -8.05 12.60 5.75
N ARG A 32 -8.26 11.31 6.04
CA ARG A 32 -9.59 10.78 6.33
C ARG A 32 -10.06 11.04 7.76
N LEU A 33 -9.14 11.00 8.72
CA LEU A 33 -9.43 11.22 10.14
C LEU A 33 -9.25 12.68 10.54
N GLY A 34 -8.64 13.53 9.72
CA GLY A 34 -8.57 14.97 9.94
C GLY A 34 -9.92 15.64 9.62
N SER A 35 -10.44 16.45 10.54
CA SER A 35 -11.76 17.11 10.39
C SER A 35 -12.94 16.14 10.22
N LEU A 36 -12.79 14.90 10.70
CA LEU A 36 -13.85 13.90 10.73
C LEU A 36 -14.94 14.32 11.72
N LYS A 37 -16.18 14.44 11.24
CA LYS A 37 -17.35 14.57 12.11
C LYS A 37 -17.57 13.26 12.85
N LEU A 38 -17.29 13.25 14.14
CA LEU A 38 -17.51 12.08 14.99
C LEU A 38 -18.98 11.94 15.34
N VAL A 39 -19.62 13.06 15.66
CA VAL A 39 -21.01 13.12 16.10
C VAL A 39 -21.62 14.44 15.66
N GLU A 40 -22.84 14.40 15.15
CA GLU A 40 -23.61 15.60 14.77
C GLU A 40 -24.92 15.59 15.56
N ASP A 41 -25.10 16.61 16.38
CA ASP A 41 -26.33 16.89 17.14
C ASP A 41 -26.88 15.75 18.02
N VAL A 42 -26.01 15.15 18.84
CA VAL A 42 -26.43 14.17 19.85
C VAL A 42 -26.40 14.84 21.21
N ASP A 43 -27.56 14.85 21.88
CA ASP A 43 -27.77 15.50 23.18
C ASP A 43 -27.28 16.97 23.20
N GLY A 44 -27.41 17.66 22.05
CA GLY A 44 -26.95 19.04 21.84
C GLY A 44 -25.46 19.20 21.53
N PHE A 45 -24.69 18.10 21.48
CA PHE A 45 -23.26 18.12 21.17
C PHE A 45 -22.98 17.81 19.70
N SER A 46 -22.01 18.52 19.14
CA SER A 46 -21.36 18.17 17.87
C SER A 46 -19.87 18.02 18.12
N VAL A 47 -19.26 16.95 17.60
CA VAL A 47 -17.86 16.62 17.86
C VAL A 47 -17.13 16.38 16.55
N THR A 48 -16.00 17.06 16.36
CA THR A 48 -15.16 16.95 15.16
C THR A 48 -13.70 16.74 15.56
N THR A 49 -12.97 15.92 14.82
CA THR A 49 -11.52 15.79 15.00
C THR A 49 -10.77 17.02 14.45
N LEU A 50 -9.58 17.29 14.96
CA LEU A 50 -8.72 18.37 14.49
C LEU A 50 -7.91 17.95 13.24
N PRO A 51 -7.40 18.90 12.42
CA PRO A 51 -6.85 18.62 11.08
C PRO A 51 -5.53 17.84 11.01
N THR A 52 -4.93 17.45 12.13
CA THR A 52 -3.56 16.89 12.17
C THR A 52 -3.47 15.67 13.09
N PRO A 53 -4.10 14.54 12.71
CA PRO A 53 -3.94 13.30 13.46
C PRO A 53 -2.50 12.78 13.37
N ALA A 54 -1.97 12.27 14.47
CA ALA A 54 -0.69 11.57 14.47
C ALA A 54 -0.93 10.12 14.07
N VAL A 55 -0.24 9.66 13.03
CA VAL A 55 -0.39 8.30 12.48
C VAL A 55 0.99 7.64 12.45
N SER A 56 1.09 6.46 13.03
CA SER A 56 2.32 5.64 13.09
C SER A 56 2.03 4.19 12.76
N GLY A 57 3.09 3.39 12.62
CA GLY A 57 3.01 1.99 12.23
C GLY A 57 3.43 1.74 10.79
N GLU A 58 3.11 0.55 10.30
CA GLU A 58 3.49 0.04 9.00
C GLU A 58 2.35 -0.68 8.29
N ALA A 59 2.39 -0.64 6.97
CA ALA A 59 1.47 -1.36 6.12
C ALA A 59 2.21 -1.89 4.90
N SER A 60 1.96 -3.13 4.54
CA SER A 60 2.43 -3.73 3.31
C SER A 60 1.35 -4.60 2.67
N VAL A 61 1.50 -4.78 1.37
CA VAL A 61 0.61 -5.58 0.56
C VAL A 61 1.44 -6.58 -0.21
N SER A 62 1.04 -7.85 -0.15
CA SER A 62 1.60 -8.92 -0.97
C SER A 62 0.50 -9.57 -1.80
N VAL A 63 0.88 -10.18 -2.93
CA VAL A 63 -0.06 -10.88 -3.81
C VAL A 63 0.36 -12.34 -3.90
N ARG A 64 -0.53 -13.25 -3.52
CA ARG A 64 -0.29 -14.69 -3.57
C ARG A 64 -1.47 -15.41 -4.19
N LYS A 65 -1.21 -16.24 -5.20
CA LYS A 65 -2.25 -17.00 -5.94
C LYS A 65 -3.41 -16.09 -6.40
N GLY A 66 -3.09 -14.88 -6.86
CA GLY A 66 -4.07 -13.88 -7.31
C GLY A 66 -4.88 -13.18 -6.20
N LYS A 67 -4.57 -13.45 -4.92
CA LYS A 67 -5.20 -12.81 -3.77
C LYS A 67 -4.26 -11.82 -3.11
N THR A 68 -4.79 -10.66 -2.77
CA THR A 68 -4.12 -9.65 -1.95
C THR A 68 -4.10 -10.10 -0.49
N ILE A 69 -2.92 -10.07 0.14
CA ILE A 69 -2.71 -10.28 1.56
C ILE A 69 -2.23 -8.94 2.13
N LEU A 70 -2.95 -8.45 3.13
CA LEU A 70 -2.61 -7.22 3.83
C LEU A 70 -1.82 -7.57 5.10
N ALA A 71 -0.71 -6.89 5.32
CA ALA A 71 -0.07 -6.83 6.62
C ALA A 71 -0.15 -5.37 7.08
N VAL A 72 -1.00 -5.13 8.08
CA VAL A 72 -1.28 -3.78 8.59
C VAL A 72 -1.11 -3.81 10.10
N ASP A 73 -0.24 -2.94 10.59
CA ASP A 73 -0.11 -2.62 12.01
C ASP A 73 0.02 -1.10 12.14
N MET A 74 -1.10 -0.44 12.42
CA MET A 74 -1.18 1.01 12.48
C MET A 74 -1.68 1.48 13.85
N ALA A 75 -1.31 2.72 14.19
CA ALA A 75 -1.83 3.41 15.35
C ALA A 75 -2.14 4.88 15.00
N VAL A 76 -3.22 5.42 15.57
CA VAL A 76 -3.63 6.81 15.38
C VAL A 76 -3.90 7.49 16.71
N LYS A 77 -3.49 8.76 16.82
CA LYS A 77 -3.91 9.69 17.88
C LYS A 77 -4.57 10.89 17.25
N LEU A 78 -5.81 11.14 17.66
CA LEU A 78 -6.70 12.17 17.14
C LEU A 78 -7.01 13.14 18.27
N GLN A 79 -6.88 14.44 18.03
CA GLN A 79 -7.51 15.43 18.90
C GLN A 79 -8.92 15.71 18.41
N PHE A 80 -9.85 15.96 19.32
CA PHE A 80 -11.22 16.35 19.00
C PHE A 80 -11.63 17.62 19.73
N GLU A 81 -12.57 18.34 19.14
CA GLU A 81 -13.29 19.45 19.75
C GLU A 81 -14.77 19.11 19.79
N ALA A 82 -15.37 19.16 20.97
CA ALA A 82 -16.80 19.07 21.17
C ALA A 82 -17.38 20.47 21.35
N GLN A 83 -18.53 20.74 20.73
CA GLN A 83 -19.25 22.00 20.80
C GLN A 83 -20.68 21.73 21.26
N LEU A 84 -21.17 22.52 22.22
CA LEU A 84 -22.55 22.45 22.71
C LEU A 84 -23.38 23.56 22.04
N LYS A 85 -24.43 23.16 21.32
CA LYS A 85 -25.26 24.09 20.53
C LYS A 85 -26.12 25.04 21.37
N GLN A 86 -26.56 24.61 22.55
CA GLN A 86 -27.66 25.27 23.26
C GLN A 86 -27.29 26.60 23.95
N ASP A 87 -26.01 26.89 24.22
CA ASP A 87 -25.61 28.07 25.01
C ASP A 87 -24.29 28.71 24.54
N GLY A 88 -24.30 29.43 23.41
CA GLY A 88 -23.18 30.34 23.11
C GLY A 88 -21.87 29.68 22.65
N ASN A 89 -21.95 28.52 22.01
CA ASN A 89 -20.82 27.85 21.37
C ASN A 89 -19.71 27.40 22.35
N ARG A 90 -20.10 26.91 23.53
CA ARG A 90 -19.18 26.35 24.52
C ARG A 90 -18.50 25.08 24.00
N LYS A 91 -17.23 24.90 24.38
CA LYS A 91 -16.32 23.92 23.80
C LYS A 91 -15.53 23.18 24.86
N CYS A 92 -15.12 21.97 24.50
CA CYS A 92 -14.03 21.28 25.18
C CYS A 92 -13.21 20.49 24.17
N ARG A 93 -11.97 20.15 24.55
CA ARG A 93 -11.08 19.31 23.73
C ARG A 93 -10.73 18.02 24.43
N GLY A 94 -10.35 17.04 23.63
CA GLY A 94 -9.85 15.76 24.10
C GLY A 94 -9.00 15.06 23.06
N GLU A 95 -8.55 13.87 23.41
CA GLU A 95 -7.77 12.99 22.55
C GLU A 95 -8.41 11.60 22.50
N ILE A 96 -8.42 11.00 21.31
CA ILE A 96 -8.72 9.59 21.05
C ILE A 96 -7.42 8.93 20.57
N SER A 97 -7.07 7.79 21.15
CA SER A 97 -5.99 6.92 20.66
C SER A 97 -6.59 5.58 20.24
N VAL A 98 -6.19 5.10 19.07
CA VAL A 98 -6.51 3.76 18.57
C VAL A 98 -5.19 3.08 18.19
N THR A 99 -4.92 1.93 18.78
CA THR A 99 -3.73 1.12 18.50
C THR A 99 -4.14 -0.26 18.02
N ASP A 100 -3.17 -1.06 17.56
CA ASP A 100 -3.41 -2.42 17.09
C ASP A 100 -4.38 -2.47 15.91
N ILE A 101 -4.30 -1.48 15.01
CA ILE A 101 -5.14 -1.41 13.81
C ILE A 101 -4.55 -2.36 12.77
N SER A 102 -5.28 -3.44 12.50
CA SER A 102 -4.96 -4.44 11.48
C SER A 102 -6.22 -4.76 10.66
N SER A 103 -6.08 -5.54 9.59
CA SER A 103 -7.26 -5.99 8.83
C SER A 103 -8.23 -6.80 9.69
N GLU A 104 -7.70 -7.66 10.56
CA GLU A 104 -8.49 -8.54 11.44
C GLU A 104 -9.12 -7.75 12.58
N SER A 105 -8.35 -6.88 13.26
CA SER A 105 -8.89 -6.09 14.38
C SER A 105 -9.95 -5.09 13.92
N VAL A 106 -9.84 -4.56 12.69
CA VAL A 106 -10.89 -3.72 12.10
C VAL A 106 -12.12 -4.55 11.75
N GLU A 107 -11.99 -5.76 11.19
CA GLU A 107 -13.14 -6.62 10.90
C GLU A 107 -13.91 -7.02 12.18
N ASP A 108 -13.18 -7.42 13.22
CA ASP A 108 -13.75 -7.90 14.49
C ASP A 108 -14.04 -6.78 15.51
N ARG A 109 -13.64 -5.54 15.20
CA ARG A 109 -13.66 -4.39 16.12
C ARG A 109 -12.84 -4.60 17.40
N ASP A 110 -11.81 -5.43 17.34
CA ASP A 110 -10.95 -5.81 18.46
C ASP A 110 -9.61 -5.05 18.43
N TYR A 111 -9.67 -3.73 18.35
CA TYR A 111 -8.52 -2.84 18.48
C TYR A 111 -8.58 -2.06 19.79
N THR A 112 -7.42 -1.70 20.33
CA THR A 112 -7.37 -0.98 21.60
C THR A 112 -7.76 0.48 21.39
N THR A 113 -8.72 0.97 22.17
CA THR A 113 -9.17 2.37 22.12
C THR A 113 -9.05 3.04 23.48
N SER A 114 -8.69 4.32 23.46
CA SER A 114 -8.82 5.20 24.63
C SER A 114 -9.32 6.57 24.19
N ALA A 115 -10.13 7.20 25.03
CA ALA A 115 -10.58 8.57 24.83
C ALA A 115 -10.51 9.31 26.17
N ARG A 116 -9.88 10.48 26.17
CA ARG A 116 -9.72 11.32 27.36
C ARG A 116 -9.90 12.80 27.02
N LEU A 117 -10.30 13.57 28.02
CA LEU A 117 -10.33 15.02 27.90
C LEU A 117 -8.91 15.58 28.00
N THR A 118 -8.70 16.73 27.37
CA THR A 118 -7.48 17.52 27.47
C THR A 118 -7.82 18.83 28.13
N ASP A 119 -6.94 19.30 29.01
CA ASP A 119 -7.06 20.63 29.58
C ASP A 119 -6.45 21.62 28.59
N VAL A 120 -7.29 22.53 28.12
CA VAL A 120 -6.93 23.58 27.18
C VAL A 120 -7.50 24.87 27.75
N ASP A 121 -6.67 25.90 27.84
CA ASP A 121 -7.11 27.22 28.24
C ASP A 121 -8.03 27.80 27.17
N LEU A 122 -9.34 27.69 27.43
CA LEU A 122 -10.40 28.33 26.68
C LEU A 122 -10.91 29.53 27.48
N PRO A 123 -11.36 30.62 26.83
CA PRO A 123 -12.04 31.71 27.52
C PRO A 123 -13.20 31.16 28.36
N ALA A 124 -13.39 31.66 29.58
CA ALA A 124 -14.40 31.11 30.50
C ALA A 124 -15.83 31.11 29.92
N ALA A 125 -16.15 32.08 29.07
CA ALA A 125 -17.43 32.16 28.36
C ALA A 125 -17.62 31.04 27.31
N GLU A 126 -16.52 30.48 26.80
CA GLU A 126 -16.50 29.42 25.78
C GLU A 126 -16.15 28.05 26.38
N ALA A 127 -15.79 27.96 27.65
CA ALA A 127 -15.44 26.68 28.27
C ALA A 127 -16.70 25.93 28.74
N MET A 128 -16.74 24.62 28.47
CA MET A 128 -17.75 23.72 29.08
C MET A 128 -17.50 23.53 30.58
N THR A 129 -18.57 23.32 31.34
CA THR A 129 -18.46 22.89 32.75
C THR A 129 -17.88 21.48 32.85
N ALA A 130 -17.46 21.07 34.05
CA ALA A 130 -16.94 19.71 34.26
C ALA A 130 -17.95 18.63 33.87
N GLU A 131 -19.23 18.83 34.20
CA GLU A 131 -20.32 17.89 33.88
C GLU A 131 -20.54 17.79 32.37
N GLU A 132 -20.49 18.91 31.65
CA GLU A 132 -20.64 18.96 30.20
C GLU A 132 -19.45 18.31 29.48
N ARG A 133 -18.23 18.54 29.96
CA ARG A 133 -17.04 17.86 29.44
C ARG A 133 -17.16 16.33 29.57
N GLN A 134 -17.66 15.84 30.71
CA GLN A 134 -17.85 14.40 30.91
C GLN A 134 -18.97 13.84 30.02
N LYS A 135 -20.07 14.58 29.82
CA LYS A 135 -21.12 14.21 28.86
C LYS A 135 -20.58 14.14 27.43
N ALA A 136 -19.82 15.14 27.00
CA ALA A 136 -19.18 15.15 25.69
C ALA A 136 -18.25 13.93 25.50
N LEU A 137 -17.43 13.60 26.52
CA LEU A 137 -16.57 12.42 26.48
C LEU A 137 -17.38 11.12 26.38
N ALA A 138 -18.48 11.00 27.12
CA ALA A 138 -19.36 9.83 27.05
C ALA A 138 -19.98 9.67 25.66
N ILE A 139 -20.39 10.77 25.02
CA ILE A 139 -20.92 10.79 23.64
C ILE A 139 -19.83 10.37 22.64
N VAL A 140 -18.59 10.83 22.81
CA VAL A 140 -17.46 10.38 21.97
C VAL A 140 -17.26 8.87 22.09
N LYS A 141 -17.23 8.34 23.31
CA LYS A 141 -17.05 6.90 23.55
C LYS A 141 -18.19 6.05 23.00
N ARG A 142 -19.45 6.48 23.17
CA ARG A 142 -20.64 5.72 22.77
C ARG A 142 -20.98 5.86 21.29
N ASN A 143 -20.87 7.07 20.74
CA ASN A 143 -21.36 7.41 19.41
C ASN A 143 -20.20 7.74 18.46
N GLY A 144 -19.24 8.56 18.91
CA GLY A 144 -18.14 9.05 18.07
C GLY A 144 -17.22 7.94 17.53
N MET A 145 -17.00 6.88 18.31
CA MET A 145 -16.16 5.75 17.88
C MET A 145 -16.71 5.00 16.66
N ASN A 146 -18.01 5.11 16.34
CA ASN A 146 -18.57 4.51 15.13
C ASN A 146 -18.06 5.20 13.86
N ALA A 147 -17.90 6.52 13.88
CA ALA A 147 -17.35 7.26 12.75
C ALA A 147 -15.86 6.94 12.53
N VAL A 148 -15.09 6.80 13.62
CA VAL A 148 -13.69 6.35 13.57
C VAL A 148 -13.62 4.96 12.96
N HIS A 149 -14.44 4.03 13.45
CA HIS A 149 -14.49 2.67 12.94
C HIS A 149 -14.81 2.62 11.45
N ALA A 150 -15.86 3.31 11.00
CA ALA A 150 -16.24 3.36 9.59
C ALA A 150 -15.13 3.94 8.69
N ALA A 151 -14.32 4.88 9.21
CA ALA A 151 -13.15 5.39 8.51
C ALA A 151 -12.04 4.33 8.40
N LEU A 152 -11.82 3.51 9.44
CA LEU A 152 -10.86 2.40 9.43
C LEU A 152 -11.29 1.27 8.50
N GLU A 153 -12.57 0.87 8.50
CA GLU A 153 -13.12 -0.11 7.55
C GLU A 153 -12.88 0.34 6.10
N ARG A 154 -13.14 1.62 5.84
CA ARG A 154 -12.93 2.17 4.51
C ARG A 154 -11.44 2.22 4.12
N PHE A 155 -10.56 2.49 5.07
CA PHE A 155 -9.11 2.42 4.85
C PHE A 155 -8.66 1.01 4.44
N ILE A 156 -9.08 -0.04 5.17
CA ILE A 156 -8.73 -1.43 4.84
C ILE A 156 -9.21 -1.80 3.43
N LYS A 157 -10.45 -1.42 3.11
CA LYS A 157 -11.04 -1.67 1.78
C LYS A 157 -10.27 -0.95 0.67
N ASP A 158 -10.00 0.35 0.83
CA ASP A 158 -9.30 1.14 -0.18
C ASP A 158 -7.83 0.66 -0.35
N LEU A 159 -7.18 0.20 0.73
CA LEU A 159 -5.85 -0.42 0.66
C LEU A 159 -5.89 -1.70 -0.20
N GLN A 160 -6.89 -2.56 0.03
CA GLN A 160 -7.08 -3.78 -0.76
C GLN A 160 -7.38 -3.47 -2.24
N GLU A 161 -8.13 -2.41 -2.50
CA GLU A 161 -8.48 -1.97 -3.86
C GLU A 161 -7.30 -1.31 -4.60
N THR A 162 -6.32 -0.77 -3.88
CA THR A 162 -5.14 -0.09 -4.49
C THR A 162 -4.30 -1.03 -5.37
N GLU A 163 -4.21 -2.32 -5.01
CA GLU A 163 -3.58 -3.35 -5.85
C GLU A 163 -4.56 -4.06 -6.80
N SER A 164 -5.86 -3.82 -6.62
CA SER A 164 -6.92 -4.42 -7.41
C SER A 164 -7.42 -3.54 -8.55
N ASN A 165 -6.79 -2.38 -8.77
CA ASN A 165 -7.19 -1.44 -9.80
C ASN A 165 -7.04 -2.10 -11.19
N SER A 166 -8.17 -2.38 -11.83
CA SER A 166 -8.27 -3.07 -13.13
C SER A 166 -7.44 -2.40 -14.22
N GLU A 167 -7.36 -1.07 -14.25
CA GLU A 167 -6.60 -0.33 -15.27
C GLU A 167 -5.09 -0.55 -15.09
N ARG A 168 -4.60 -0.49 -13.85
CA ARG A 168 -3.21 -0.81 -13.51
C ARG A 168 -2.91 -2.28 -13.81
N LEU A 169 -3.83 -3.19 -13.50
CA LEU A 169 -3.70 -4.62 -13.79
C LEU A 169 -3.61 -4.89 -15.31
N GLN A 170 -4.40 -4.18 -16.11
CA GLN A 170 -4.36 -4.25 -17.57
C GLN A 170 -3.07 -3.65 -18.14
N ALA A 171 -2.62 -2.52 -17.61
CA ALA A 171 -1.34 -1.92 -17.98
C ALA A 171 -0.15 -2.84 -17.64
N ASP A 172 -0.14 -3.42 -16.43
CA ASP A 172 0.87 -4.39 -16.01
C ASP A 172 0.82 -5.65 -16.91
N LYS A 173 -0.37 -6.12 -17.28
CA LYS A 173 -0.52 -7.26 -18.21
C LYS A 173 0.02 -6.93 -19.61
N ALA A 174 -0.31 -5.76 -20.16
CA ALA A 174 0.20 -5.33 -21.45
C ALA A 174 1.73 -5.18 -21.43
N GLN A 175 2.28 -4.65 -20.33
CA GLN A 175 3.71 -4.55 -20.13
C GLN A 175 4.39 -5.92 -20.06
N ARG A 176 3.77 -6.90 -19.36
CA ARG A 176 4.24 -8.31 -19.35
C ARG A 176 4.27 -8.92 -20.74
N GLU A 177 3.20 -8.74 -21.52
CA GLU A 177 3.12 -9.27 -22.89
C GLU A 177 4.19 -8.65 -23.79
N ALA A 178 4.42 -7.33 -23.67
CA ALA A 178 5.46 -6.64 -24.41
C ALA A 178 6.88 -7.07 -24.02
N GLU A 179 7.15 -7.28 -22.72
CA GLU A 179 8.47 -7.70 -22.23
C GLU A 179 8.76 -9.16 -22.61
N LEU A 180 7.77 -10.05 -22.53
CA LEU A 180 7.86 -11.43 -23.02
C LEU A 180 8.18 -11.47 -24.52
N GLN A 181 7.51 -10.63 -25.33
CA GLN A 181 7.81 -10.53 -26.76
C GLN A 181 9.25 -10.05 -27.01
N ARG A 182 9.72 -9.03 -26.27
CA ARG A 182 11.11 -8.55 -26.36
C ARG A 182 12.12 -9.63 -26.01
N MET A 183 11.88 -10.39 -24.93
CA MET A 183 12.74 -11.50 -24.53
C MET A 183 12.80 -12.59 -25.61
N GLN A 184 11.65 -12.97 -26.19
CA GLN A 184 11.60 -13.98 -27.24
C GLN A 184 12.32 -13.52 -28.52
N VAL A 185 12.23 -12.24 -28.88
CA VAL A 185 12.98 -11.67 -30.01
C VAL A 185 14.48 -11.73 -29.72
N ALA A 186 14.91 -11.26 -28.55
CA ALA A 186 16.32 -11.28 -28.17
C ALA A 186 16.91 -12.71 -28.10
N GLU A 187 16.13 -13.70 -27.66
CA GLU A 187 16.54 -15.11 -27.68
C GLU A 187 16.70 -15.66 -29.09
N LYS A 188 15.80 -15.30 -30.01
CA LYS A 188 15.91 -15.68 -31.43
C LYS A 188 17.14 -15.07 -32.07
N GLU A 189 17.36 -13.76 -31.90
CA GLU A 189 18.52 -13.05 -32.44
C GLU A 189 19.83 -13.65 -31.91
N LYS A 190 19.95 -13.88 -30.60
CA LYS A 190 21.11 -14.57 -30.01
C LYS A 190 21.28 -15.99 -30.55
N GLY A 191 20.19 -16.69 -30.84
CA GLY A 191 20.21 -18.02 -31.45
C GLY A 191 20.75 -18.00 -32.87
N GLU A 192 20.33 -17.01 -33.67
CA GLU A 192 20.80 -16.80 -35.05
C GLU A 192 22.26 -16.37 -35.09
N GLU A 193 22.67 -15.44 -34.23
CA GLU A 193 24.06 -15.00 -34.10
C GLU A 193 24.99 -16.17 -33.72
N LYS A 194 24.60 -17.00 -32.74
CA LYS A 194 25.34 -18.21 -32.37
C LYS A 194 25.46 -19.19 -33.53
N LYS A 195 24.41 -19.37 -34.35
CA LYS A 195 24.45 -20.22 -35.54
C LYS A 195 25.42 -19.66 -36.59
N ALA A 196 25.37 -18.35 -36.85
CA ALA A 196 26.25 -17.69 -37.82
C ALA A 196 27.72 -17.81 -37.41
N ILE A 197 28.04 -17.57 -36.13
CA ILE A 197 29.40 -17.75 -35.60
C ILE A 197 29.85 -19.21 -35.75
N ALA A 198 28.97 -20.19 -35.43
CA ALA A 198 29.29 -21.60 -35.57
C ALA A 198 29.52 -22.02 -37.03
N GLU A 199 28.74 -21.50 -37.98
CA GLU A 199 28.95 -21.73 -39.42
C GLU A 199 30.23 -21.10 -39.93
N GLN A 200 30.54 -19.88 -39.49
CA GLN A 200 31.78 -19.20 -39.85
C GLN A 200 33.00 -19.97 -39.31
N GLN A 201 32.94 -20.46 -38.06
CA GLN A 201 34.00 -21.27 -37.48
C GLN A 201 34.19 -22.59 -38.27
N LYS A 202 33.10 -23.25 -38.66
CA LYS A 202 33.18 -24.47 -39.50
C LYS A 202 33.83 -24.20 -40.85
N ARG A 203 33.50 -23.07 -41.51
CA ARG A 203 34.11 -22.67 -42.79
C ARG A 203 35.62 -22.43 -42.61
N MET A 204 35.99 -21.63 -41.62
CA MET A 204 37.39 -21.34 -41.29
C MET A 204 38.20 -22.61 -41.02
N ASP A 205 37.65 -23.54 -40.23
CA ASP A 205 38.30 -24.83 -39.94
C ASP A 205 38.45 -25.70 -41.19
N SER A 206 37.46 -25.68 -42.09
CA SER A 206 37.52 -26.43 -43.36
C SER A 206 38.58 -25.88 -44.31
N GLU A 207 38.64 -24.54 -44.46
CA GLU A 207 39.65 -23.87 -45.28
C GLU A 207 41.06 -24.08 -44.72
N MET A 208 41.22 -24.04 -43.39
CA MET A 208 42.51 -24.31 -42.75
C MET A 208 42.97 -25.76 -43.01
N LYS A 209 42.07 -26.75 -42.89
CA LYS A 209 42.34 -28.15 -43.21
C LYS A 209 42.71 -28.33 -44.68
N GLU A 210 42.03 -27.65 -45.59
CA GLU A 210 42.32 -27.73 -47.02
C GLU A 210 43.67 -27.10 -47.37
N ARG A 211 43.97 -25.91 -46.83
CA ARG A 211 45.30 -25.28 -46.97
C ARG A 211 46.41 -26.17 -46.41
N ALA A 212 46.19 -26.83 -45.28
CA ALA A 212 47.15 -27.77 -44.71
C ALA A 212 47.39 -28.97 -45.64
N ARG A 213 46.32 -29.54 -46.23
CA ARG A 213 46.43 -30.62 -47.22
C ARG A 213 47.18 -30.19 -48.47
N GLN A 214 46.86 -29.02 -49.03
CA GLN A 214 47.55 -28.47 -50.20
C GLN A 214 49.04 -28.23 -49.92
N ARG A 215 49.37 -27.68 -48.75
CA ARG A 215 50.76 -27.46 -48.33
C ARG A 215 51.54 -28.77 -48.13
N ALA A 216 50.89 -29.83 -47.64
CA ALA A 216 51.50 -31.14 -47.53
C ALA A 216 51.75 -31.78 -48.91
N ALA A 217 50.81 -31.63 -49.85
CA ALA A 217 50.95 -32.15 -51.22
C ALA A 217 51.99 -31.39 -52.07
N ALA A 218 52.25 -30.12 -51.76
CA ALA A 218 53.24 -29.28 -52.46
C ALA A 218 54.68 -29.43 -51.92
N GLN A 219 54.91 -30.21 -50.85
CA GLN A 219 56.26 -30.52 -50.42
C GLN A 219 56.88 -31.56 -51.37
N PRO A 220 58.04 -31.27 -51.99
CA PRO A 220 58.70 -32.24 -52.86
C PRO A 220 59.12 -33.48 -52.06
N ALA A 221 59.02 -34.65 -52.69
CA ALA A 221 59.44 -35.91 -52.06
C ALA A 221 60.91 -35.80 -51.62
N PRO A 222 61.23 -36.27 -50.40
CA PRO A 222 62.61 -36.23 -49.92
C PRO A 222 63.52 -37.05 -50.85
N PRO A 223 64.79 -36.64 -51.01
CA PRO A 223 65.76 -37.27 -51.91
C PRO A 223 66.08 -38.71 -51.52
#